data_AF-A0A4R7S094-F1
#
_entry.id   AF-A0A4R7S094-F1
#
_cell.length_a   1.000
_cell.length_b   1.000
_cell.length_c   1.000
_cell.angle_alpha   90.00
_cell.angle_beta   90.00
_cell.angle_gamma   90.00
#
_symmetry.space_group_name_H-M   'P 1'
#
loop_
_entity.id
_entity.type
_entity.pdbx_description
1 polymer ?
#
loop_
_entity_poly.entity_id
_entity_poly.type
_entity_poly.pdbx_seq_one_letter_code
_entity_poly.pdbx_strand_id
1 'polypeptide(L)'
;MSEAPSNSSAQTIPTLEDWHSEPWDLDVAYAFGDFNGKTVEESVLLFEENAICYQEDLMWMPSRVFGYYLRAYIAYLLSHASTGDSDGASCFLGLIEHKLQLEPANVRPLWSEIRPVIEHLAANQQSFRASPEIYGSFQKRAETLFSMFAGNEPSPETPNPQGA
;
A
#
# COMPACT_ATOMS: atom_id res chain seq x y z
N MET A 1 13.46 36.13 -4.88
CA MET A 1 13.91 34.73 -4.78
C MET A 1 12.77 33.99 -4.13
N SER A 2 12.00 33.24 -4.91
CA SER A 2 10.78 32.59 -4.45
C SER A 2 11.12 31.35 -3.65
N GLU A 3 10.63 31.28 -2.41
CA GLU A 3 10.64 30.06 -1.61
C GLU A 3 9.76 29.01 -2.30
N ALA A 4 10.33 27.84 -2.56
CA ALA A 4 9.57 26.68 -2.98
C ALA A 4 8.76 26.16 -1.79
N PRO A 5 7.50 25.73 -1.97
CA PRO A 5 6.73 25.14 -0.89
C PRO A 5 7.35 23.79 -0.50
N SER A 6 7.91 23.71 0.71
CA SER A 6 8.28 22.45 1.36
C SER A 6 7.02 21.63 1.60
N ASN A 7 6.79 20.62 0.76
CA ASN A 7 5.82 19.58 1.04
C ASN A 7 6.58 18.28 1.29
N SER A 8 6.99 18.07 2.53
CA SER A 8 7.53 16.80 3.02
C SER A 8 7.14 16.69 4.48
N SER A 9 5.94 16.16 4.73
CA SER A 9 5.61 15.55 6.01
C SER A 9 6.56 14.38 6.19
N ALA A 10 7.72 14.63 6.82
CA ALA A 10 8.64 13.59 7.25
C ALA A 10 7.89 12.69 8.22
N GLN A 11 7.36 11.58 7.71
CA GLN A 11 6.69 10.60 8.56
C GLN A 11 7.75 9.90 9.37
N THR A 12 7.56 9.91 10.68
CA THR A 12 8.47 9.29 11.64
C THR A 12 8.33 7.77 11.57
N ILE A 13 9.43 7.05 11.82
CA ILE A 13 9.42 5.60 11.99
C ILE A 13 8.34 5.24 13.03
N PRO A 14 7.44 4.27 12.75
CA PRO A 14 6.40 3.85 13.67
C PRO A 14 6.96 3.43 15.03
N THR A 15 6.30 3.89 16.09
CA THR A 15 6.68 3.57 17.47
C THR A 15 6.09 2.24 17.90
N LEU A 16 6.57 1.70 19.03
CA LEU A 16 5.98 0.51 19.64
C LEU A 16 4.49 0.71 19.98
N GLU A 17 4.07 1.94 20.31
CA GLU A 17 2.66 2.25 20.56
C GLU A 17 1.81 2.13 19.29
N ASP A 18 2.35 2.55 18.14
CA ASP A 18 1.66 2.40 16.84
C ASP A 18 1.48 0.93 16.47
N TRP A 19 2.48 0.09 16.76
CA TRP A 19 2.39 -1.36 16.56
C TRP A 19 1.38 -2.04 17.50
N HIS A 20 1.15 -1.48 18.69
CA HIS A 20 0.14 -1.96 19.64
C HIS A 20 -1.22 -1.26 19.50
N SER A 21 -1.46 -0.52 18.41
CA SER A 21 -2.74 0.17 18.22
C SER A 21 -3.93 -0.78 18.00
N GLU A 22 -3.63 -2.03 17.64
CA GLU A 22 -4.58 -3.10 17.33
C GLU A 22 -4.17 -4.39 18.05
N PRO A 23 -5.05 -5.42 18.12
CA PRO A 23 -4.73 -6.69 18.77
C PRO A 23 -3.43 -7.32 18.25
N TRP A 24 -2.61 -7.82 19.17
CA TRP A 24 -1.34 -8.44 18.86
C TRP A 24 -1.50 -9.95 18.66
N ASP A 25 -1.51 -10.39 17.42
CA ASP A 25 -1.54 -11.82 17.06
C ASP A 25 -0.20 -12.30 16.49
N LEU A 26 -0.18 -13.52 15.96
CA LEU A 26 1.04 -14.13 15.41
C LEU A 26 1.53 -13.38 14.17
N ASP A 27 0.63 -12.93 13.31
CA ASP A 27 0.97 -12.26 12.05
C ASP A 27 1.55 -10.86 12.33
N VAL A 28 0.94 -10.13 13.27
CA VAL A 28 1.50 -8.85 13.76
C VAL A 28 2.88 -9.05 14.38
N ALA A 29 3.11 -10.15 15.11
CA ALA A 29 4.41 -10.43 15.73
C ALA A 29 5.51 -10.69 14.70
N TYR A 30 5.20 -11.40 13.61
CA TYR A 30 6.13 -11.62 12.50
C TYR A 30 6.43 -10.31 11.77
N ALA A 31 5.40 -9.58 11.36
CA ALA A 31 5.53 -8.28 10.71
C ALA A 31 6.35 -7.28 11.56
N PHE A 32 6.14 -7.27 12.88
CA PHE A 32 6.94 -6.47 13.80
C PHE A 32 8.41 -6.87 13.79
N GLY A 33 8.72 -8.17 13.83
CA GLY A 33 10.09 -8.67 13.79
C GLY A 33 10.85 -8.24 12.53
N ASP A 34 10.16 -8.24 11.39
CA ASP A 34 10.76 -7.89 10.11
C ASP A 34 10.88 -6.38 9.88
N PHE A 35 9.91 -5.57 10.33
CA PHE A 35 9.85 -4.15 9.96
C PHE A 35 10.19 -3.17 11.08
N ASN A 36 9.97 -3.50 12.35
CA ASN A 36 10.03 -2.53 13.42
C ASN A 36 11.39 -1.81 13.50
N GLY A 37 11.34 -0.48 13.58
CA GLY A 37 12.52 0.38 13.67
C GLY A 37 13.21 0.67 12.34
N LYS A 38 12.77 0.09 11.22
CA LYS A 38 13.36 0.34 9.91
C LYS A 38 12.87 1.66 9.31
N THR A 39 13.80 2.34 8.63
CA THR A 39 13.50 3.44 7.71
C THR A 39 12.80 2.92 6.45
N VAL A 40 12.18 3.81 5.67
CA VAL A 40 11.60 3.44 4.37
C VAL A 40 12.67 2.82 3.47
N GLU A 41 13.87 3.39 3.44
CA GLU A 41 15.00 2.92 2.64
C GLU A 41 15.46 1.52 3.05
N GLU A 42 15.54 1.24 4.35
CA GLU A 42 15.87 -0.10 4.85
C GLU A 42 14.77 -1.11 4.55
N SER A 43 13.50 -0.69 4.61
CA SER A 43 12.36 -1.55 4.27
C SER A 43 12.26 -1.84 2.78
N VAL A 44 12.75 -0.97 1.89
CA VAL A 44 12.83 -1.26 0.44
C VAL A 44 13.66 -2.52 0.19
N LEU A 45 14.78 -2.67 0.92
CA LEU A 45 15.68 -3.82 0.77
C LEU A 45 15.00 -5.15 1.10
N LEU A 46 14.00 -5.16 1.99
CA LEU A 46 13.20 -6.35 2.27
C LEU A 46 12.43 -6.77 1.01
N PHE A 47 11.77 -5.83 0.34
CA PHE A 47 11.03 -6.13 -0.90
C PHE A 47 11.95 -6.52 -2.06
N GLU A 48 13.16 -5.96 -2.14
CA GLU A 48 14.17 -6.41 -3.09
C GLU A 48 14.63 -7.85 -2.84
N GLU A 49 14.69 -8.28 -1.57
CA GLU A 49 15.01 -9.65 -1.19
C GLU A 49 13.87 -10.61 -1.52
N ASN A 50 12.64 -10.29 -1.09
CA ASN A 50 11.49 -11.17 -1.26
C ASN A 50 10.14 -10.44 -1.14
N ALA A 51 9.72 -9.73 -2.19
CA ALA A 51 8.47 -8.99 -2.20
C ALA A 51 7.22 -9.83 -1.86
N ILE A 52 7.15 -11.08 -2.31
CA ILE A 52 5.98 -11.94 -2.03
C ILE A 52 5.84 -12.26 -0.53
N CYS A 53 6.95 -12.45 0.18
CA CYS A 53 6.95 -12.71 1.62
C CYS A 53 6.51 -11.46 2.40
N TYR A 54 7.21 -10.34 2.18
CA TYR A 54 7.01 -9.13 2.98
C TYR A 54 5.72 -8.38 2.68
N GLN A 55 5.04 -8.70 1.57
CA GLN A 55 3.69 -8.17 1.34
C GLN A 55 2.68 -8.75 2.34
N GLU A 56 2.83 -10.02 2.74
CA GLU A 56 1.90 -10.67 3.66
C GLU A 56 1.97 -9.99 5.03
N ASP A 57 3.17 -9.59 5.46
CA ASP A 57 3.34 -8.77 6.66
C ASP A 57 2.56 -7.46 6.56
N LEU A 58 2.62 -6.76 5.42
CA LEU A 58 1.83 -5.54 5.20
C LEU A 58 0.32 -5.79 5.26
N MET A 59 -0.15 -6.97 4.89
CA MET A 59 -1.57 -7.32 4.93
C MET A 59 -2.12 -7.32 6.36
N TRP A 60 -1.32 -7.79 7.32
CA TRP A 60 -1.72 -7.99 8.72
C TRP A 60 -1.17 -6.93 9.68
N MET A 61 -0.32 -6.04 9.20
CA MET A 61 0.14 -4.89 9.98
C MET A 61 -1.02 -3.98 10.45
N PRO A 62 -0.92 -3.43 11.68
CA PRO A 62 -1.86 -2.41 12.16
C PRO A 62 -1.98 -1.22 11.21
N SER A 63 -3.19 -0.65 11.14
CA SER A 63 -3.50 0.49 10.26
C SER A 63 -2.55 1.68 10.41
N ARG A 64 -2.10 1.96 11.65
CA ARG A 64 -1.20 3.07 11.96
C ARG A 64 0.21 2.89 11.41
N VAL A 65 0.66 1.64 11.21
CA VAL A 65 2.01 1.34 10.70
C VAL A 65 1.99 1.01 9.21
N PHE A 66 0.89 0.43 8.72
CA PHE A 66 0.71 -0.01 7.34
C PHE A 66 1.11 1.06 6.33
N GLY A 67 0.59 2.29 6.48
CA GLY A 67 0.86 3.36 5.52
C GLY A 67 2.33 3.73 5.42
N TYR A 68 3.07 3.68 6.54
CA TYR A 68 4.50 3.96 6.56
C TYR A 68 5.28 2.93 5.73
N TYR A 69 5.08 1.64 5.98
CA TYR A 69 5.83 0.58 5.28
C TYR A 69 5.30 0.27 3.87
N LEU A 70 4.03 0.58 3.57
CA LEU A 70 3.51 0.54 2.19
C LEU A 70 4.34 1.42 1.25
N ARG A 71 4.88 2.55 1.74
CA ARG A 71 5.73 3.44 0.92
C ARG A 71 7.04 2.79 0.51
N ALA A 72 7.60 1.92 1.35
CA ALA A 72 8.77 1.14 0.97
C ALA A 72 8.42 0.16 -0.17
N TYR A 73 7.26 -0.49 -0.11
CA TYR A 73 6.82 -1.38 -1.18
C TYR A 73 6.56 -0.60 -2.49
N ILE A 74 5.92 0.57 -2.39
CA ILE A 74 5.73 1.49 -3.52
C ILE A 74 7.07 1.89 -4.13
N ALA A 75 8.05 2.30 -3.31
CA ALA A 75 9.37 2.70 -3.77
C ALA A 75 10.10 1.54 -4.48
N TYR A 76 10.00 0.33 -3.94
CA TYR A 76 10.51 -0.89 -4.59
C TYR A 76 9.88 -1.10 -5.98
N LEU A 77 8.55 -1.06 -6.09
CA LEU A 77 7.84 -1.33 -7.34
C LEU A 77 8.15 -0.30 -8.44
N LEU A 78 8.42 0.95 -8.06
CA LEU A 78 8.84 2.02 -8.98
C LEU A 78 10.33 1.99 -9.32
N SER A 79 11.12 1.16 -8.64
CA SER A 79 12.55 1.02 -8.88
C SER A 79 12.86 0.05 -10.03
N HIS A 80 14.12 -0.02 -10.46
CA HIS A 80 14.54 -1.06 -11.41
C HIS A 80 14.63 -2.45 -10.77
N ALA A 81 14.72 -2.55 -9.44
CA ALA A 81 14.88 -3.81 -8.73
C ALA A 81 13.66 -4.73 -8.87
N SER A 82 12.47 -4.17 -9.09
CA SER A 82 11.23 -4.92 -9.34
C SER A 82 11.10 -5.48 -10.76
N THR A 83 12.08 -5.22 -11.65
CA THR A 83 12.03 -5.70 -13.03
C THR A 83 12.03 -7.23 -13.07
N GLY A 84 11.01 -7.80 -13.70
CA GLY A 84 10.83 -9.24 -13.79
C GLY A 84 10.24 -9.91 -12.56
N ASP A 85 9.85 -9.14 -11.54
CA ASP A 85 9.13 -9.65 -10.37
C ASP A 85 7.61 -9.60 -10.60
N SER A 86 7.09 -10.69 -11.16
CA SER A 86 5.67 -10.82 -11.46
C SER A 86 4.81 -10.99 -10.20
N ASP A 87 5.34 -11.67 -9.19
CA ASP A 87 4.64 -11.94 -7.95
C ASP A 87 4.54 -10.66 -7.11
N GLY A 88 5.63 -9.91 -6.93
CA GLY A 88 5.60 -8.63 -6.22
C GLY A 88 4.59 -7.65 -6.83
N ALA A 89 4.60 -7.48 -8.15
CA ALA A 89 3.64 -6.61 -8.84
C ALA A 89 2.19 -7.09 -8.69
N SER A 90 1.93 -8.38 -8.89
CA SER A 90 0.57 -8.94 -8.80
C SER A 90 0.02 -8.91 -7.37
N CYS A 91 0.86 -9.22 -6.39
CA CYS A 91 0.51 -9.24 -4.98
C CYS A 91 0.24 -7.83 -4.46
N PHE A 92 0.96 -6.79 -4.89
CA PHE A 92 0.62 -5.41 -4.53
C PHE A 92 -0.81 -5.04 -4.94
N LEU A 93 -1.23 -5.39 -6.17
CA LEU A 93 -2.61 -5.16 -6.60
C LEU A 93 -3.61 -5.91 -5.72
N GLY A 94 -3.28 -7.13 -5.29
CA GLY A 94 -4.10 -7.94 -4.39
C GLY A 94 -4.16 -7.37 -2.97
N LEU A 95 -3.05 -6.83 -2.45
CA LEU A 95 -2.99 -6.16 -1.16
C LEU A 95 -3.93 -4.96 -1.11
N ILE A 96 -3.86 -4.09 -2.13
CA ILE A 96 -4.73 -2.92 -2.20
C ILE A 96 -6.19 -3.33 -2.36
N GLU A 97 -6.48 -4.37 -3.16
CA GLU A 97 -7.83 -4.91 -3.29
C GLU A 97 -8.38 -5.37 -1.94
N HIS A 98 -7.60 -6.17 -1.21
CA HIS A 98 -7.95 -6.69 0.11
C HIS A 98 -8.19 -5.56 1.12
N LYS A 99 -7.25 -4.60 1.21
CA LYS A 99 -7.39 -3.45 2.11
C LYS A 99 -8.57 -2.55 1.73
N LEU A 100 -8.89 -2.38 0.45
CA LEU A 100 -10.09 -1.64 0.03
C LEU A 100 -11.41 -2.37 0.39
N GLN A 101 -11.41 -3.70 0.41
CA GLN A 101 -12.60 -4.49 0.77
C GLN A 101 -12.87 -4.49 2.28
N LEU A 102 -11.83 -4.64 3.09
CA LEU A 102 -11.97 -4.82 4.53
C LEU A 102 -11.81 -3.51 5.31
N GLU A 103 -10.90 -2.64 4.86
CA GLU A 103 -10.45 -1.48 5.61
C GLU A 103 -10.27 -0.24 4.72
N PRO A 104 -11.27 0.18 3.92
CA PRO A 104 -11.11 1.27 2.95
C PRO A 104 -10.68 2.59 3.60
N ALA A 105 -11.01 2.80 4.88
CA ALA A 105 -10.55 3.96 5.66
C ALA A 105 -9.03 4.04 5.80
N ASN A 106 -8.31 2.91 5.78
CA ASN A 106 -6.85 2.85 5.87
C ASN A 106 -6.19 3.17 4.53
N VAL A 107 -6.86 2.84 3.41
CA VAL A 107 -6.35 3.08 2.06
C VAL A 107 -6.60 4.51 1.59
N ARG A 108 -7.75 5.11 1.92
CA ARG A 108 -8.14 6.44 1.42
C ARG A 108 -7.09 7.54 1.61
N PRO A 109 -6.49 7.71 2.80
CA PRO A 109 -5.48 8.75 3.01
C PRO A 109 -4.24 8.58 2.12
N LEU A 110 -3.97 7.35 1.69
CA LEU A 110 -2.78 6.97 0.92
C LEU A 110 -3.06 6.92 -0.59
N TRP A 111 -4.31 7.13 -1.03
CA TRP A 111 -4.70 6.89 -2.42
C TRP A 111 -3.91 7.73 -3.44
N SER A 112 -3.55 8.97 -3.08
CA SER A 112 -2.73 9.83 -3.93
C SER A 112 -1.33 9.27 -4.20
N GLU A 113 -0.82 8.39 -3.32
CA GLU A 113 0.47 7.69 -3.46
C GLU A 113 0.27 6.32 -4.15
N ILE A 114 -0.82 5.62 -3.83
CA ILE A 114 -1.12 4.28 -4.35
C ILE A 114 -1.51 4.31 -5.83
N ARG A 115 -2.36 5.25 -6.23
CA ARG A 115 -2.92 5.30 -7.58
C ARG A 115 -1.85 5.36 -8.68
N PRO A 116 -0.83 6.24 -8.61
CA PRO A 116 0.23 6.28 -9.63
C PRO A 116 0.98 4.95 -9.79
N VAL A 117 1.15 4.19 -8.70
CA VAL A 117 1.81 2.88 -8.74
C VAL A 117 0.94 1.86 -9.46
N ILE A 118 -0.37 1.82 -9.16
CA ILE A 118 -1.30 0.94 -9.89
C ILE A 118 -1.30 1.27 -11.39
N GLU A 119 -1.31 2.56 -11.74
CA GLU A 119 -1.21 3.02 -13.14
C GLU A 119 0.11 2.55 -13.78
N HIS A 120 1.23 2.64 -13.05
CA HIS A 120 2.53 2.13 -13.50
C HIS A 120 2.52 0.61 -13.74
N LEU A 121 2.00 -0.18 -12.80
CA LEU A 121 1.92 -1.63 -12.94
C LEU A 121 1.05 -2.02 -14.14
N ALA A 122 -0.11 -1.38 -14.31
CA ALA A 122 -1.01 -1.61 -15.42
C ALA A 122 -0.36 -1.32 -16.78
N ALA A 123 0.34 -0.20 -16.90
CA ALA A 123 1.01 0.21 -18.13
C ALA A 123 2.26 -0.63 -18.46
N ASN A 124 2.88 -1.26 -17.46
CA ASN A 124 4.17 -1.92 -17.60
C ASN A 124 4.15 -3.42 -17.23
N GLN A 125 3.00 -4.09 -17.25
CA GLN A 125 2.88 -5.51 -16.88
C GLN A 125 3.96 -6.42 -17.49
N GLN A 126 4.36 -6.17 -18.74
CA GLN A 126 5.41 -6.94 -19.42
C GLN A 126 6.81 -6.78 -18.78
N SER A 127 7.16 -5.60 -18.25
CA SER A 127 8.48 -5.39 -17.61
C SER A 127 8.62 -6.21 -16.33
N PHE A 128 7.51 -6.47 -15.63
CA PHE A 128 7.44 -7.38 -14.49
C PHE A 128 7.44 -8.85 -14.90
N ARG A 129 7.49 -9.18 -16.20
CA ARG A 129 7.36 -10.56 -16.72
C ARG A 129 6.07 -11.26 -16.26
N ALA A 130 5.04 -10.50 -15.91
CA ALA A 130 3.76 -11.03 -15.47
C ALA A 130 2.88 -11.38 -16.69
N SER A 131 2.93 -12.64 -17.13
CA SER A 131 2.09 -13.13 -18.24
C SER A 131 0.59 -12.97 -17.91
N PRO A 132 -0.22 -12.36 -18.81
CA PRO A 132 -1.66 -12.24 -18.61
C PRO A 132 -2.40 -13.58 -18.46
N GLU A 133 -1.84 -14.66 -19.00
CA GLU A 133 -2.39 -16.01 -18.90
C GLU A 133 -2.27 -16.58 -17.48
N ILE A 134 -1.25 -16.16 -16.72
CA ILE A 134 -1.00 -16.60 -15.35
C ILE A 134 -1.57 -15.60 -14.34
N TYR A 135 -1.29 -14.31 -14.54
CA TYR A 135 -1.58 -13.25 -13.56
C TYR A 135 -2.82 -12.41 -13.89
N GLY A 136 -3.48 -12.69 -15.02
CA GLY A 136 -4.55 -11.86 -15.54
C GLY A 136 -4.04 -10.50 -16.06
N SER A 137 -4.97 -9.65 -16.49
CA SER A 137 -4.62 -8.30 -16.98
C SER A 137 -4.52 -7.32 -15.82
N PHE A 138 -3.34 -6.74 -15.61
CA PHE A 138 -3.14 -5.68 -14.62
C PHE A 138 -3.95 -4.44 -14.96
N GLN A 139 -4.13 -4.13 -16.26
CA GLN A 139 -5.02 -3.06 -16.71
C GLN A 139 -6.46 -3.25 -16.20
N LYS A 140 -7.04 -4.45 -16.36
CA LYS A 140 -8.39 -4.73 -15.86
C LYS A 140 -8.46 -4.68 -14.34
N ARG A 141 -7.44 -5.20 -13.64
CA ARG A 141 -7.37 -5.13 -12.17
C ARG A 141 -7.28 -3.69 -11.68
N ALA A 142 -6.52 -2.83 -12.35
CA ALA A 142 -6.45 -1.40 -12.05
C ALA A 142 -7.81 -0.71 -12.21
N GLU A 143 -8.52 -0.97 -13.30
CA GLU A 143 -9.88 -0.44 -13.52
C GLU A 143 -10.86 -0.87 -12.42
N THR A 144 -10.79 -2.14 -12.00
CA THR A 144 -11.56 -2.65 -10.87
C THR A 144 -11.22 -1.91 -9.58
N LEU A 145 -9.92 -1.77 -9.25
CA LEU A 145 -9.47 -1.05 -8.05
C LEU A 145 -9.92 0.41 -8.03
N PHE A 146 -9.85 1.12 -9.16
CA PHE A 146 -10.31 2.50 -9.26
C PHE A 146 -11.83 2.61 -9.06
N SER A 147 -12.58 1.66 -9.60
CA SER A 147 -14.04 1.59 -9.41
C SER A 147 -14.39 1.26 -7.95
N MET A 148 -13.66 0.34 -7.31
CA MET A 148 -13.83 0.01 -5.89
C MET A 148 -13.52 1.21 -5.00
N PHE A 149 -12.44 1.95 -5.29
CA PHE A 149 -12.10 3.15 -4.55
C PHE A 149 -13.21 4.20 -4.62
N ALA A 150 -13.71 4.50 -5.83
CA ALA A 150 -14.80 5.46 -6.03
C ALA A 150 -16.11 5.02 -5.38
N GLY A 151 -16.44 3.72 -5.43
CA GLY A 151 -17.63 3.16 -4.76
C GLY A 151 -17.52 3.16 -3.23
N ASN A 152 -16.29 3.19 -2.72
CA ASN A 152 -15.99 3.38 -1.31
C ASN A 152 -15.89 4.87 -0.95
N GLU A 153 -16.56 5.83 -1.60
CA GLU A 153 -16.63 7.19 -1.07
C GLU A 153 -17.62 7.25 0.11
N PRO A 154 -17.31 7.99 1.19
CA PRO A 154 -18.28 8.18 2.26
C PRO A 154 -19.41 9.02 1.67
N SER A 155 -20.65 8.51 1.68
CA SER A 155 -21.81 9.31 1.33
C SER A 155 -21.78 10.61 2.14
N PRO A 156 -22.04 11.77 1.52
CA PRO A 156 -22.18 13.00 2.28
C PRO A 156 -23.33 12.80 3.26
N GLU A 157 -23.04 12.74 4.55
CA GLU A 157 -24.07 12.70 5.59
C GLU A 157 -25.01 13.89 5.38
N THR A 158 -26.26 13.61 5.02
CA THR A 158 -27.34 14.59 5.12
C THR A 158 -27.37 15.13 6.54
N PRO A 159 -27.22 16.44 6.76
CA PRO A 159 -27.28 16.99 8.11
C PRO A 159 -28.65 16.68 8.69
N ASN A 160 -28.66 15.97 9.82
CA ASN A 160 -29.86 15.61 10.56
C ASN A 160 -30.64 16.89 10.94
N PRO A 161 -31.87 17.13 10.42
CA PRO A 161 -32.59 18.38 10.64
C PRO A 161 -33.36 18.40 11.97
N GLN A 162 -32.85 17.78 13.03
CA GLN A 162 -33.50 17.76 14.35
C GLN A 162 -32.56 18.24 15.44
N GLY A 163 -32.46 19.57 15.50
CA GLY A 163 -31.79 20.33 16.55
C GLY A 163 -32.30 21.77 16.54
N ALA A 164 -33.62 21.94 16.70
CA ALA A 164 -34.29 23.22 16.93
C ALA A 164 -35.32 23.03 18.05
#